data_AF-A0A3N5N562-F1
#
_entry.id   AF-A0A3N5N562-F1
#
_cell.length_a   1.000
_cell.length_b   1.000
_cell.length_c   1.000
_cell.angle_alpha   90.00
_cell.angle_beta   90.00
_cell.angle_gamma   90.00
#
_symmetry.space_group_name_H-M   'P 1'
#
loop_
_entity.id
_entity.type
_entity.pdbx_description
1 polymer ?
#
loop_
_entity_poly.entity_id
_entity_poly.type
_entity_poly.pdbx_seq_one_letter_code
_entity_poly.pdbx_strand_id
1 'polypeptide(L)'
;MMTLNYAELHCLSNFTFLRGASHPEELVETAHLLGYHALALTDECSLAGAVRAHVAAKDKNLKLLLGSELALQAECATESGARERSADAPLPTRLVALAVDRTGYGNLSALISRGRRQADKGTYRLSRDDAAGNLAGCLVILLPPRLAVPGTCADDPARAALEEQLDWLRRNFAGDAWLGIELLGASGDRARLADLVALADRFDLPCVACGDVHMHVRARRALQDTLTAIRLKCTLAEAGYRLFPNGERHLRPRERLARIYPPELLAETLRIADRCTFSLDSLRYEYPEELVAAGETPASHLRRLTAEGFAERFGAPLDARTTQATRACEDLNKVRALIEHELSLIAELGYEPYFLTVHDIVAFARSRGILCQGRGSAANSAVCYCLHITEVDPVRMNMLFERFISRERNEPPDIDVDFEHQRREEVMQYVYAKYGRHRAALAATLITYRPKSAVRDVGKALGLELAQVERLAKSLAWWEQPDTIGERIREAGFDPASPLMQRLILLVETLLGFPRHLSQHVGGFVISRGPLDRMVPIENAAMPQRTVIQWDKDDLDALGLLKVDCLALGMLSAIRRAFELVSAQRGRLFGMADIPAEDPAVYTMISKADTIGVFQIESRAQMAMLP
;
A
#
# COMPACT_ATOMS: atom_id res chain seq x y z
N MET A 1 5.48 -21.89 -38.91
CA MET A 1 4.71 -20.71 -38.49
C MET A 1 5.60 -19.92 -37.55
N MET A 2 5.97 -18.67 -37.87
CA MET A 2 6.66 -17.81 -36.90
C MET A 2 5.74 -17.66 -35.68
N THR A 3 6.19 -18.06 -34.50
CA THR A 3 5.47 -17.86 -33.25
C THR A 3 5.36 -16.36 -33.00
N LEU A 4 4.14 -15.82 -33.10
CA LEU A 4 3.78 -14.42 -32.84
C LEU A 4 3.86 -14.10 -31.32
N ASN A 5 4.96 -14.43 -30.66
CA ASN A 5 5.11 -14.23 -29.22
C ASN A 5 5.51 -12.78 -28.93
N TYR A 6 5.01 -12.25 -27.83
CA TYR A 6 5.25 -10.88 -27.41
C TYR A 6 5.20 -10.79 -25.88
N ALA A 7 6.09 -10.01 -25.30
CA ALA A 7 5.99 -9.56 -23.92
C ALA A 7 5.82 -8.04 -23.90
N GLU A 8 4.83 -7.53 -23.14
CA GLU A 8 4.72 -6.09 -22.93
C GLU A 8 5.67 -5.65 -21.83
N LEU A 9 6.48 -4.63 -22.09
CA LEU A 9 7.54 -4.18 -21.20
C LEU A 9 7.29 -2.80 -20.58
N HIS A 10 6.28 -2.07 -21.05
CA HIS A 10 5.95 -0.75 -20.54
C HIS A 10 4.43 -0.59 -20.38
N CYS A 11 3.94 -0.78 -19.16
CA CYS A 11 2.52 -0.79 -18.85
C CYS A 11 2.23 -0.21 -17.45
N LEU A 12 1.33 0.76 -17.41
CA LEU A 12 0.90 1.45 -16.20
C LEU A 12 -0.49 1.00 -15.78
N SER A 13 -0.65 0.70 -14.50
CA SER A 13 -1.96 0.55 -13.89
C SER A 13 -2.45 1.89 -13.33
N ASN A 14 -3.65 1.86 -12.77
CA ASN A 14 -4.23 2.98 -12.04
C ASN A 14 -3.47 3.32 -10.74
N PHE A 15 -2.46 2.54 -10.33
CA PHE A 15 -1.51 2.91 -9.27
C PHE A 15 -0.47 3.94 -9.70
N THR A 16 -0.36 4.22 -11.00
CA THR A 16 0.08 5.53 -11.47
C THR A 16 -1.13 6.48 -11.49
N PHE A 17 -1.43 7.07 -10.33
CA PHE A 17 -2.71 7.76 -10.08
C PHE A 17 -3.06 8.78 -11.16
N LEU A 18 -4.31 8.69 -11.65
CA LEU A 18 -4.88 9.54 -12.70
C LEU A 18 -4.11 9.53 -14.03
N ARG A 19 -3.21 8.57 -14.24
CA ARG A 19 -2.47 8.38 -15.49
C ARG A 19 -2.77 7.03 -16.13
N GLY A 20 -2.76 5.93 -15.36
CA GLY A 20 -3.25 4.64 -15.85
C GLY A 20 -4.76 4.51 -15.64
N ALA A 21 -5.47 3.97 -16.64
CA ALA A 21 -6.93 3.81 -16.64
C ALA A 21 -7.35 2.36 -16.49
N SER A 22 -6.54 1.51 -15.86
CA SER A 22 -6.83 0.08 -15.71
C SER A 22 -6.30 -0.48 -14.41
N HIS A 23 -7.07 -1.36 -13.80
CA HIS A 23 -6.62 -2.12 -12.65
C HIS A 23 -5.50 -3.11 -13.05
N PRO A 24 -4.55 -3.41 -12.14
CA PRO A 24 -3.55 -4.46 -12.36
C PRO A 24 -4.17 -5.79 -12.85
N GLU A 25 -5.30 -6.17 -12.27
CA GLU A 25 -6.04 -7.39 -12.58
C GLU A 25 -6.58 -7.36 -14.03
N GLU A 26 -7.22 -6.26 -14.46
CA GLU A 26 -7.74 -6.10 -15.82
C GLU A 26 -6.62 -6.20 -16.89
N LEU A 27 -5.43 -5.67 -16.57
CA LEU A 27 -4.26 -5.72 -17.45
C LEU A 27 -3.74 -7.15 -17.59
N VAL A 28 -3.61 -7.88 -16.48
CA VAL A 28 -3.18 -9.28 -16.48
C VAL A 28 -4.17 -10.17 -17.23
N GLU A 29 -5.46 -10.04 -16.93
CA GLU A 29 -6.52 -10.81 -17.59
C GLU A 29 -6.50 -10.59 -19.11
N THR A 30 -6.39 -9.33 -19.53
CA THR A 30 -6.36 -8.99 -20.96
C THR A 30 -5.07 -9.50 -21.62
N ALA A 31 -3.91 -9.39 -20.99
CA ALA A 31 -2.66 -9.92 -21.52
C ALA A 31 -2.71 -11.44 -21.71
N HIS A 32 -3.30 -12.15 -20.73
CA HIS A 32 -3.56 -13.59 -20.83
C HIS A 32 -4.48 -13.92 -22.02
N LEU A 33 -5.61 -13.20 -22.16
CA LEU A 33 -6.56 -13.39 -23.27
C LEU A 33 -5.93 -13.14 -24.65
N LEU A 34 -4.99 -12.18 -24.75
CA LEU A 34 -4.24 -11.89 -25.98
C LEU A 34 -3.10 -12.89 -26.25
N GLY A 35 -2.83 -13.82 -25.32
CA GLY A 35 -1.80 -14.83 -25.42
C GLY A 35 -0.38 -14.26 -25.33
N TYR A 36 -0.17 -13.23 -24.50
CA TYR A 36 1.16 -12.68 -24.25
C TYR A 36 2.05 -13.68 -23.52
N HIS A 37 3.35 -13.64 -23.81
CA HIS A 37 4.37 -14.42 -23.10
C HIS A 37 4.59 -13.90 -21.69
N ALA A 38 4.63 -12.57 -21.55
CA ALA A 38 4.78 -11.89 -20.27
C ALA A 38 4.15 -10.50 -20.29
N LEU A 39 3.86 -9.96 -19.11
CA LEU A 39 3.42 -8.58 -18.91
C LEU A 39 4.31 -7.94 -17.84
N ALA A 40 4.92 -6.80 -18.14
CA ALA A 40 5.55 -5.96 -17.15
C ALA A 40 4.52 -5.02 -16.52
N LEU A 41 4.54 -4.88 -15.19
CA LEU A 41 3.85 -3.79 -14.50
C LEU A 41 4.91 -2.75 -14.09
N THR A 42 4.79 -1.53 -14.60
CA THR A 42 5.83 -0.49 -14.53
C THR A 42 5.30 0.84 -14.03
N ASP A 43 4.46 0.83 -13.00
CA ASP A 43 3.87 2.05 -12.43
C ASP A 43 4.93 3.10 -12.06
N GLU A 44 4.60 4.38 -12.21
CA GLU A 44 5.58 5.48 -12.13
C GLU A 44 6.10 5.67 -10.70
N CYS A 45 7.39 5.38 -10.50
CA CYS A 45 8.09 5.45 -9.23
C CYS A 45 7.25 4.81 -8.09
N SER A 46 6.73 3.62 -8.36
CA SER A 46 5.75 2.93 -7.50
C SER A 46 5.76 1.43 -7.76
N LEU A 47 5.53 0.66 -6.69
CA LEU A 47 5.26 -0.78 -6.70
C LEU A 47 3.92 -1.09 -5.99
N ALA A 48 3.05 -0.09 -5.84
CA ALA A 48 1.79 -0.22 -5.11
C ALA A 48 0.82 -1.22 -5.76
N GLY A 49 0.76 -1.28 -7.10
CA GLY A 49 -0.09 -2.24 -7.82
C GLY A 49 0.50 -3.64 -7.98
N ALA A 50 1.72 -3.89 -7.48
CA ALA A 50 2.48 -5.10 -7.78
C ALA A 50 1.84 -6.37 -7.21
N VAL A 51 1.33 -6.31 -5.97
CA VAL A 51 0.74 -7.48 -5.30
C VAL A 51 -0.53 -7.93 -6.02
N ARG A 52 -1.38 -6.98 -6.39
CA ARG A 52 -2.63 -7.24 -7.15
C ARG A 52 -2.35 -7.86 -8.52
N ALA A 53 -1.38 -7.32 -9.25
CA ALA A 53 -0.94 -7.95 -10.51
C ALA A 53 -0.38 -9.35 -10.26
N HIS A 54 0.41 -9.56 -9.21
CA HIS A 54 1.04 -10.85 -8.89
C HIS A 54 0.01 -11.93 -8.59
N VAL A 55 -0.97 -11.63 -7.75
CA VAL A 55 -2.08 -12.55 -7.45
C VAL A 55 -2.85 -12.91 -8.72
N ALA A 56 -3.26 -11.92 -9.50
CA ALA A 56 -3.96 -12.16 -10.77
C ALA A 56 -3.11 -12.96 -11.77
N ALA A 57 -1.80 -12.68 -11.86
CA ALA A 57 -0.90 -13.33 -12.81
C ALA A 57 -0.69 -14.79 -12.45
N LYS A 58 -0.60 -15.10 -11.14
CA LYS A 58 -0.53 -16.47 -10.63
C LYS A 58 -1.78 -17.27 -10.99
N ASP A 59 -2.96 -16.68 -10.81
CA ASP A 59 -4.24 -17.31 -11.16
C ASP A 59 -4.36 -17.62 -12.66
N LYS A 60 -3.77 -16.77 -13.51
CA LYS A 60 -3.76 -16.96 -14.98
C LYS A 60 -2.53 -17.68 -15.52
N ASN A 61 -1.59 -18.07 -14.65
CA ASN A 61 -0.28 -18.60 -15.02
C ASN A 61 0.44 -17.72 -16.08
N LEU A 62 0.32 -16.40 -15.95
CA LEU A 62 0.99 -15.42 -16.81
C LEU A 62 2.31 -15.00 -16.16
N LYS A 63 3.39 -14.93 -16.95
CA LYS A 63 4.67 -14.41 -16.45
C LYS A 63 4.55 -12.90 -16.22
N LEU A 64 4.60 -12.49 -14.95
CA LEU A 64 4.63 -11.08 -14.56
C LEU A 64 6.08 -10.61 -14.40
N LEU A 65 6.41 -9.46 -15.00
CA LEU A 65 7.69 -8.78 -14.80
C LEU A 65 7.43 -7.56 -13.90
N LEU A 66 8.15 -7.44 -12.80
CA LEU A 66 7.97 -6.30 -11.89
C LEU A 66 9.02 -5.23 -12.17
N GLY A 67 8.55 -4.00 -12.33
CA GLY A 67 9.39 -2.86 -12.63
C GLY A 67 8.74 -1.54 -12.27
N SER A 68 9.37 -0.45 -12.70
CA SER A 68 8.82 0.90 -12.52
C SER A 68 9.32 1.83 -13.61
N GLU A 69 8.43 2.71 -14.09
CA GLU A 69 8.82 3.87 -14.87
C GLU A 69 9.42 4.94 -13.93
N LEU A 70 10.60 5.45 -14.26
CA LEU A 70 11.28 6.50 -13.52
C LEU A 70 11.53 7.70 -14.43
N ALA A 71 11.18 8.90 -13.97
CA ALA A 71 11.58 10.16 -14.59
C ALA A 71 12.73 10.78 -13.79
N LEU A 72 13.93 10.74 -14.36
CA LEU A 72 15.12 11.31 -13.75
C LEU A 72 15.27 12.78 -14.17
N GLN A 73 15.31 13.66 -13.19
CA GLN A 73 15.49 15.10 -13.38
C GLN A 73 16.94 15.40 -13.77
N ALA A 74 17.13 16.40 -14.64
CA ALA A 74 18.45 16.97 -14.87
C ALA A 74 18.87 17.78 -13.63
N GLU A 75 20.15 17.73 -13.26
CA GLU A 75 20.71 18.28 -12.01
C GLU A 75 20.59 19.82 -11.87
N CYS A 76 20.14 20.53 -12.91
CA CYS A 76 20.03 22.00 -12.91
C CYS A 76 18.75 22.57 -12.24
N ALA A 77 17.92 21.77 -11.56
CA ALA A 77 16.76 22.31 -10.84
C ALA A 77 17.17 22.78 -9.43
N THR A 78 17.45 24.09 -9.30
CA THR A 78 17.75 24.78 -8.04
C THR A 78 16.60 24.68 -7.02
N GLU A 79 16.95 24.91 -5.75
CA GLU A 79 16.27 24.54 -4.50
C GLU A 79 14.86 25.12 -4.21
N SER A 80 14.15 25.70 -5.18
CA SER A 80 12.80 26.22 -4.96
C SER A 80 11.74 25.28 -5.55
N GLY A 81 10.97 24.63 -4.69
CA GLY A 81 9.86 23.73 -5.01
C GLY A 81 8.66 24.37 -5.72
N ALA A 82 8.90 25.11 -6.80
CA ALA A 82 7.86 25.73 -7.60
C ALA A 82 7.34 24.77 -8.69
N ARG A 83 6.02 24.66 -8.75
CA ARG A 83 5.21 23.77 -9.61
C ARG A 83 5.13 24.16 -11.09
N GLU A 84 6.08 24.93 -11.60
CA GLU A 84 6.08 25.31 -13.02
C GLU A 84 7.43 24.96 -13.61
N ARG A 85 7.45 23.90 -14.44
CA ARG A 85 8.58 23.69 -15.34
C ARG A 85 8.65 24.91 -16.25
N SER A 86 9.75 25.65 -16.16
CA SER A 86 10.16 26.56 -17.22
C SER A 86 10.07 25.82 -18.56
N ALA A 87 9.59 26.47 -19.60
CA ALA A 87 9.58 25.91 -20.96
C ALA A 87 10.99 25.53 -21.45
N ASP A 88 12.03 26.11 -20.83
CA ASP A 88 13.45 25.88 -21.12
C ASP A 88 14.12 24.82 -20.23
N ALA A 89 13.37 24.17 -19.32
CA ALA A 89 13.94 23.13 -18.46
C ALA A 89 14.25 21.86 -19.29
N PRO A 90 15.44 21.23 -19.13
CA PRO A 90 15.77 20.00 -19.85
C PRO A 90 14.73 18.91 -19.63
N LEU A 91 14.38 18.19 -20.70
CA LEU A 91 13.47 17.06 -20.60
C LEU A 91 14.05 15.99 -19.65
N PRO A 92 13.25 15.43 -18.73
CA PRO A 92 13.71 14.38 -17.84
C PRO A 92 14.09 13.13 -18.64
N THR A 93 15.09 12.41 -18.16
CA THR A 93 15.43 11.08 -18.69
C THR A 93 14.37 10.11 -18.20
N ARG A 94 13.51 9.60 -19.09
CA ARG A 94 12.50 8.60 -18.75
C ARG A 94 13.05 7.22 -19.03
N LEU A 95 12.93 6.32 -18.06
CA LEU A 95 13.34 4.92 -18.21
C LEU A 95 12.34 3.99 -17.55
N VAL A 96 12.32 2.74 -18.02
CA VAL A 96 11.70 1.61 -17.33
C VAL A 96 12.82 0.78 -16.74
N ALA A 97 12.75 0.47 -15.45
CA ALA A 97 13.63 -0.49 -14.79
C ALA A 97 12.82 -1.76 -14.47
N LEU A 98 13.29 -2.93 -14.92
CA LEU A 98 12.67 -4.24 -14.69
C LEU A 98 13.57 -5.09 -13.80
N ALA A 99 13.04 -5.65 -12.72
CA ALA A 99 13.80 -6.49 -11.81
C ALA A 99 14.10 -7.86 -12.42
N VAL A 100 15.37 -8.23 -12.49
CA VAL A 100 15.81 -9.56 -12.97
C VAL A 100 15.60 -10.61 -11.89
N ASP A 101 15.99 -10.28 -10.66
CA ASP A 101 16.01 -11.17 -9.50
C ASP A 101 15.63 -10.40 -8.20
N ARG A 102 15.74 -11.08 -7.06
CA ARG A 102 15.42 -10.47 -5.75
C ARG A 102 16.35 -9.31 -5.37
N THR A 103 17.60 -9.34 -5.83
CA THR A 103 18.55 -8.24 -5.60
C THR A 103 18.15 -7.03 -6.43
N GLY A 104 17.84 -7.23 -7.71
CA GLY A 104 17.32 -6.20 -8.61
C GLY A 104 16.06 -5.54 -8.09
N TYR A 105 15.08 -6.35 -7.67
CA TYR A 105 13.85 -5.85 -7.07
C TYR A 105 14.13 -4.99 -5.82
N GLY A 106 14.97 -5.47 -4.91
CA GLY A 106 15.32 -4.72 -3.70
C GLY A 106 16.05 -3.42 -3.99
N ASN A 107 16.90 -3.41 -5.01
CA ASN A 107 17.61 -2.21 -5.48
C ASN A 107 16.64 -1.19 -6.12
N LEU A 108 15.72 -1.65 -6.97
CA LEU A 108 14.65 -0.83 -7.53
C LEU A 108 13.77 -0.22 -6.42
N SER A 109 13.32 -1.04 -5.47
CA SER A 109 12.48 -0.59 -4.36
C SER A 109 13.19 0.43 -3.47
N ALA A 110 14.48 0.23 -3.20
CA ALA A 110 15.31 1.19 -2.46
C ALA A 110 15.49 2.51 -3.22
N LEU A 111 15.68 2.47 -4.55
CA LEU A 111 15.77 3.67 -5.37
C LEU A 111 14.45 4.46 -5.36
N ILE A 112 13.30 3.79 -5.52
CA ILE A 112 11.98 4.44 -5.41
C ILE A 112 11.83 5.08 -4.02
N SER A 113 12.20 4.37 -2.96
CA SER A 113 12.16 4.88 -1.59
C SER A 113 13.02 6.14 -1.42
N ARG A 114 14.25 6.14 -1.94
CA ARG A 114 15.14 7.30 -1.94
C ARG A 114 14.45 8.49 -2.61
N GLY A 115 13.91 8.30 -3.81
CA GLY A 115 13.28 9.37 -4.57
C GLY A 115 12.01 9.93 -3.92
N ARG A 116 11.20 9.06 -3.31
CA ARG A 116 9.96 9.45 -2.61
C ARG A 116 10.24 10.12 -1.26
N ARG A 117 11.30 9.72 -0.55
CA ARG A 117 11.64 10.29 0.77
C ARG A 117 12.35 11.64 0.70
N GLN A 118 12.95 11.98 -0.44
CA GLN A 118 13.56 13.28 -0.69
C GLN A 118 12.55 14.36 -1.13
N ALA A 119 11.28 13.99 -1.32
CA ALA A 119 10.24 14.86 -1.81
C ALA A 119 9.03 14.90 -0.86
N ASP A 120 8.15 15.87 -1.12
CA ASP A 120 6.85 15.95 -0.45
C ASP A 120 5.96 14.77 -0.89
N LYS A 121 5.05 14.37 0.00
CA LYS A 121 4.13 13.26 -0.25
C LYS A 121 3.39 13.43 -1.58
N GLY A 122 3.36 12.36 -2.38
CA GLY A 122 2.75 12.33 -3.71
C GLY A 122 3.66 12.79 -4.85
N THR A 123 4.90 13.20 -4.56
CA THR A 123 5.92 13.52 -5.58
C THR A 123 7.18 12.68 -5.36
N TYR A 124 8.16 12.76 -6.26
CA TYR A 124 9.48 12.16 -6.09
C TYR A 124 10.53 12.99 -6.83
N ARG A 125 11.79 12.86 -6.41
CA ARG A 125 12.95 13.45 -7.09
C ARG A 125 14.01 12.38 -7.23
N LEU A 126 14.46 12.13 -8.45
CA LEU A 126 15.57 11.24 -8.76
C LEU A 126 16.43 11.91 -9.83
N SER A 127 17.74 11.79 -9.73
CA SER A 127 18.70 12.17 -10.78
C SER A 127 19.24 10.94 -11.52
N ARG A 128 20.00 11.19 -12.58
CA ARG A 128 20.79 10.13 -13.26
C ARG A 128 21.81 9.50 -12.32
N ASP A 129 22.44 10.29 -11.46
CA ASP A 129 23.39 9.79 -10.45
C ASP A 129 22.72 8.93 -9.39
N ASP A 130 21.48 9.23 -8.99
CA ASP A 130 20.72 8.36 -8.10
C ASP A 130 20.49 6.98 -8.74
N ALA A 131 20.18 6.93 -10.04
CA ALA A 131 19.93 5.67 -10.75
C ALA A 131 21.23 4.89 -11.06
N ALA A 132 22.31 5.61 -11.37
CA ALA A 132 23.62 5.03 -11.64
C ALA A 132 24.11 4.22 -10.42
N GLY A 133 24.45 2.95 -10.63
CA GLY A 133 24.93 2.06 -9.56
C GLY A 133 23.88 1.52 -8.58
N ASN A 134 22.66 2.09 -8.55
CA ASN A 134 21.57 1.62 -7.67
C ASN A 134 20.53 0.74 -8.37
N LEU A 135 20.72 0.43 -9.66
CA LEU A 135 19.86 -0.47 -10.44
C LEU A 135 20.57 -1.77 -10.84
N ALA A 136 21.64 -2.17 -10.13
CA ALA A 136 22.26 -3.47 -10.35
C ALA A 136 21.24 -4.60 -10.19
N GLY A 137 21.23 -5.56 -11.12
CA GLY A 137 20.20 -6.62 -11.17
C GLY A 137 18.87 -6.17 -11.78
N CYS A 138 18.80 -4.97 -12.38
CA CYS A 138 17.68 -4.54 -13.21
C CYS A 138 18.07 -4.43 -14.68
N LEU A 139 17.11 -4.63 -15.56
CA LEU A 139 17.19 -4.27 -16.98
C LEU A 139 16.59 -2.88 -17.18
N VAL A 140 17.24 -2.04 -17.97
CA VAL A 140 16.86 -0.64 -18.16
C VAL A 140 16.47 -0.36 -19.60
N ILE A 141 15.30 0.23 -19.81
CA ILE A 141 14.82 0.63 -21.13
C ILE A 141 14.67 2.15 -21.14
N LEU A 142 15.49 2.86 -21.90
CA LEU A 142 15.35 4.30 -22.09
C LEU A 142 14.13 4.58 -22.98
N LEU A 143 13.26 5.49 -22.55
CA LEU A 143 12.07 5.90 -23.29
C LEU A 143 12.32 7.28 -23.94
N PRO A 144 12.67 7.33 -25.24
CA PRO A 144 13.01 8.60 -25.88
C PRO A 144 11.76 9.48 -25.98
N PRO A 145 11.86 10.80 -25.69
CA PRO A 145 10.72 11.69 -25.83
C PRO A 145 10.20 11.69 -27.27
N ARG A 146 8.88 11.89 -27.44
CA ARG A 146 8.31 12.20 -28.75
C ARG A 146 8.65 13.65 -29.09
N LEU A 147 9.78 13.84 -29.76
CA LEU A 147 10.18 15.12 -30.32
C LEU A 147 9.22 15.51 -31.44
N ALA A 148 8.88 16.79 -31.53
CA ALA A 148 8.08 17.31 -32.64
C ALA A 148 8.94 17.25 -33.92
N VAL A 149 8.49 16.45 -34.90
CA VAL A 149 8.94 16.34 -36.31
C VAL A 149 10.47 16.33 -36.55
N PRO A 150 11.06 15.18 -36.94
CA PRO A 150 12.44 15.12 -37.41
C PRO A 150 12.67 15.90 -38.72
N GLY A 151 13.78 16.65 -38.78
CA GLY A 151 14.24 17.45 -39.93
C GLY A 151 14.07 18.94 -39.65
N THR A 152 15.12 19.70 -39.33
CA THR A 152 15.94 20.36 -40.37
C THR A 152 17.35 20.79 -39.93
N CYS A 153 17.90 20.38 -38.79
CA CYS A 153 19.27 20.78 -38.41
C CYS A 153 19.97 19.77 -37.50
N ALA A 154 21.28 19.55 -37.76
CA ALA A 154 22.16 18.75 -36.91
C ALA A 154 22.34 19.34 -35.50
N ASP A 155 21.91 20.59 -35.30
CA ASP A 155 22.00 21.36 -34.06
C ASP A 155 20.71 21.34 -33.21
N ASP A 156 19.82 20.35 -33.40
CA ASP A 156 18.62 20.21 -32.55
C ASP A 156 19.03 19.87 -31.10
N PRO A 157 18.80 20.77 -30.11
CA PRO A 157 19.15 20.53 -28.71
C PRO A 157 18.51 19.27 -28.14
N ALA A 158 17.32 18.89 -28.64
CA ALA A 158 16.62 17.71 -28.18
C ALA A 158 17.27 16.41 -28.68
N ARG A 159 17.87 16.44 -29.89
CA ARG A 159 18.69 15.34 -30.39
C ARG A 159 19.96 15.20 -29.57
N ALA A 160 20.68 16.30 -29.33
CA ALA A 160 21.89 16.30 -28.52
C ALA A 160 21.63 15.75 -27.10
N ALA A 161 20.53 16.17 -26.46
CA ALA A 161 20.12 15.66 -25.17
C ALA A 161 19.83 14.15 -25.18
N LEU A 162 19.21 13.62 -26.24
CA LEU A 162 18.99 12.17 -26.38
C LEU A 162 20.31 11.41 -26.57
N GLU A 163 21.24 11.93 -27.36
CA GLU A 163 22.57 11.32 -27.54
C GLU A 163 23.36 11.29 -26.21
N GLU A 164 23.24 12.34 -25.39
CA GLU A 164 23.80 12.38 -24.03
C GLU A 164 23.16 11.33 -23.10
N GLN A 165 21.83 11.17 -23.17
CA GLN A 165 21.12 10.14 -22.41
C GLN A 165 21.54 8.73 -22.81
N LEU A 166 21.75 8.47 -24.10
CA LEU A 166 22.21 7.18 -24.60
C LEU A 166 23.65 6.88 -24.20
N ASP A 167 24.55 7.85 -24.27
CA ASP A 167 25.92 7.66 -23.78
C ASP A 167 25.94 7.37 -22.28
N TRP A 168 25.15 8.10 -21.50
CA TRP A 168 24.98 7.81 -20.08
C TRP A 168 24.44 6.40 -19.84
N LEU A 169 23.41 5.99 -20.58
CA LEU A 169 22.81 4.66 -20.46
C LEU A 169 23.85 3.56 -20.76
N ARG A 170 24.56 3.69 -21.88
CA ARG A 170 25.60 2.76 -22.32
C ARG A 170 26.73 2.62 -21.29
N ARG A 171 27.16 3.75 -20.68
CA ARG A 171 28.24 3.74 -19.67
C ARG A 171 27.84 3.05 -18.36
N ASN A 172 26.57 3.15 -17.97
CA ASN A 172 26.11 2.69 -16.66
C ASN A 172 25.44 1.31 -16.68
N PHE A 173 24.95 0.85 -17.83
CA PHE A 173 24.11 -0.35 -17.96
C PHE A 173 24.51 -1.22 -19.17
N ALA A 174 25.81 -1.37 -19.42
CA ALA A 174 26.31 -2.15 -20.55
C ALA A 174 25.79 -3.60 -20.51
N GLY A 175 25.14 -4.05 -21.59
CA GLY A 175 24.52 -5.38 -21.69
C GLY A 175 23.16 -5.54 -21.00
N ASP A 176 22.74 -4.53 -20.23
CA ASP A 176 21.50 -4.50 -19.45
C ASP A 176 20.60 -3.31 -19.85
N ALA A 177 20.88 -2.69 -21.00
CA ALA A 177 20.17 -1.52 -21.48
C ALA A 177 19.65 -1.65 -22.91
N TRP A 178 18.48 -1.06 -23.14
CA TRP A 178 17.81 -0.97 -24.44
C TRP A 178 17.29 0.44 -24.72
N LEU A 179 17.13 0.75 -26.00
CA LEU A 179 16.32 1.86 -26.46
C LEU A 179 14.88 1.39 -26.73
N GLY A 180 13.92 1.92 -25.97
CA GLY A 180 12.51 1.61 -26.12
C GLY A 180 11.88 2.31 -27.33
N ILE A 181 11.11 1.56 -28.13
CA ILE A 181 10.45 2.04 -29.34
C ILE A 181 8.92 1.93 -29.18
N GLU A 182 8.27 3.09 -29.15
CA GLU A 182 6.82 3.22 -29.00
C GLU A 182 6.18 3.66 -30.32
N LEU A 183 5.52 2.73 -31.02
CA LEU A 183 4.78 2.99 -32.27
C LEU A 183 3.28 2.98 -31.97
N LEU A 184 2.69 4.17 -31.94
CA LEU A 184 1.34 4.43 -31.43
C LEU A 184 0.39 4.92 -32.54
N GLY A 185 0.75 4.70 -33.80
CA GLY A 185 -0.05 5.11 -34.96
C GLY A 185 -0.07 6.62 -35.15
N ALA A 186 1.02 7.31 -34.79
CA ALA A 186 1.18 8.73 -35.06
C ALA A 186 1.78 8.97 -36.46
N SER A 187 1.55 10.16 -37.01
CA SER A 187 2.27 10.61 -38.20
C SER A 187 3.78 10.62 -37.91
N GLY A 188 4.57 10.06 -38.83
CA GLY A 188 6.03 10.00 -38.69
C GLY A 188 6.59 8.82 -37.90
N ASP A 189 5.76 7.89 -37.38
CA ASP A 189 6.24 6.71 -36.64
C ASP A 189 7.29 5.89 -37.42
N ARG A 190 7.15 5.79 -38.75
CA ARG A 190 8.14 5.09 -39.61
C ARG A 190 9.48 5.82 -39.69
N ALA A 191 9.47 7.15 -39.79
CA ALA A 191 10.69 7.95 -39.81
C ALA A 191 11.37 7.90 -38.44
N ARG A 192 10.58 8.08 -37.37
CA ARG A 192 11.04 7.96 -35.99
C ARG A 192 11.68 6.59 -35.71
N LEU A 193 11.09 5.50 -36.19
CA LEU A 193 11.67 4.16 -36.06
C LEU A 193 13.06 4.11 -36.71
N ALA A 194 13.19 4.56 -37.96
CA ALA A 194 14.47 4.55 -38.66
C ALA A 194 15.52 5.42 -37.94
N ASP A 195 15.14 6.60 -37.48
CA ASP A 195 16.04 7.54 -36.79
C ASP A 195 16.52 7.01 -35.42
N LEU A 196 15.64 6.34 -34.68
CA LEU A 196 15.98 5.75 -33.39
C LEU A 196 16.81 4.48 -33.54
N VAL A 197 16.54 3.63 -34.54
CA VAL A 197 17.36 2.45 -34.83
C VAL A 197 18.77 2.88 -35.25
N ALA A 198 18.90 3.81 -36.18
CA ALA A 198 20.20 4.33 -36.60
C ALA A 198 20.97 4.99 -35.45
N LEU A 199 20.25 5.60 -34.50
CA LEU A 199 20.86 6.15 -33.30
C LEU A 199 21.32 5.05 -32.35
N ALA A 200 20.49 4.03 -32.09
CA ALA A 200 20.83 2.92 -31.22
C ALA A 200 22.07 2.16 -31.72
N ASP A 201 22.16 1.94 -33.04
CA ASP A 201 23.33 1.31 -33.69
C ASP A 201 24.63 2.10 -33.43
N ARG A 202 24.58 3.45 -33.47
CA ARG A 202 25.74 4.31 -33.17
C ARG A 202 26.24 4.18 -31.74
N PHE A 203 25.34 3.85 -30.80
CA PHE A 203 25.64 3.71 -29.38
C PHE A 203 25.75 2.25 -28.94
N ASP A 204 25.71 1.29 -29.86
CA ASP A 204 25.77 -0.15 -29.59
C ASP A 204 24.70 -0.61 -28.57
N LEU A 205 23.47 -0.09 -28.74
CA LEU A 205 22.32 -0.40 -27.89
C LEU A 205 21.25 -1.13 -28.70
N PRO A 206 20.70 -2.25 -28.19
CA PRO A 206 19.56 -2.91 -28.82
C PRO A 206 18.27 -2.08 -28.71
N CYS A 207 17.43 -2.13 -29.75
CA CYS A 207 16.09 -1.55 -29.72
C CYS A 207 15.04 -2.59 -29.31
N VAL A 208 14.04 -2.18 -28.52
CA VAL A 208 12.96 -3.07 -28.09
C VAL A 208 11.58 -2.42 -28.27
N ALA A 209 10.57 -3.22 -28.62
CA ALA A 209 9.19 -2.74 -28.70
C ALA A 209 8.62 -2.44 -27.30
N CYS A 210 7.97 -1.28 -27.16
CA CYS A 210 7.24 -0.90 -25.95
C CYS A 210 5.84 -0.37 -26.30
N GLY A 211 4.83 -0.70 -25.49
CA GLY A 211 3.45 -0.30 -25.72
C GLY A 211 3.05 1.05 -25.10
N ASP A 212 3.75 1.51 -24.05
CA ASP A 212 3.35 2.64 -23.21
C ASP A 212 1.85 2.57 -22.92
N VAL A 213 1.49 1.41 -22.36
CA VAL A 213 0.13 0.95 -22.13
C VAL A 213 -0.42 1.68 -20.91
N HIS A 214 -1.57 2.32 -21.10
CA HIS A 214 -2.32 2.99 -20.02
C HIS A 214 -3.71 2.37 -19.83
N MET A 215 -4.09 1.45 -20.72
CA MET A 215 -5.43 0.88 -20.81
C MET A 215 -5.31 -0.61 -21.12
N HIS A 216 -6.11 -1.49 -20.51
CA HIS A 216 -6.16 -2.88 -20.97
C HIS A 216 -6.84 -2.98 -22.34
N VAL A 217 -7.85 -2.15 -22.63
CA VAL A 217 -8.60 -2.15 -23.91
C VAL A 217 -8.79 -0.75 -24.49
N ARG A 218 -8.92 -0.68 -25.82
CA ARG A 218 -9.13 0.59 -26.54
C ARG A 218 -10.36 1.38 -26.10
N ALA A 219 -11.44 0.69 -25.72
CA ALA A 219 -12.69 1.32 -25.27
C ALA A 219 -12.52 2.15 -23.97
N ARG A 220 -11.46 1.89 -23.19
CA ARG A 220 -11.14 2.60 -21.95
C ARG A 220 -10.68 4.05 -22.18
N ARG A 221 -10.51 4.48 -23.44
CA ARG A 221 -10.06 5.83 -23.82
C ARG A 221 -10.86 6.95 -23.17
N ALA A 222 -12.19 6.84 -23.12
CA ALA A 222 -13.03 7.89 -22.53
C ALA A 222 -12.69 8.13 -21.05
N LEU A 223 -12.42 7.06 -20.30
CA LEU A 223 -11.96 7.17 -18.92
C LEU A 223 -10.54 7.76 -18.85
N GLN A 224 -9.62 7.31 -19.71
CA GLN A 224 -8.25 7.82 -19.76
C GLN A 224 -8.20 9.35 -20.00
N ASP A 225 -9.01 9.84 -20.93
CA ASP A 225 -9.10 11.28 -21.22
C ASP A 225 -9.69 12.03 -20.01
N THR A 226 -10.69 11.44 -19.35
CA THR A 226 -11.31 12.00 -18.12
C THR A 226 -10.31 12.07 -16.96
N LEU A 227 -9.55 11.00 -16.71
CA LEU A 227 -8.48 10.97 -15.70
C LEU A 227 -7.41 12.03 -15.99
N THR A 228 -7.05 12.20 -17.26
CA THR A 228 -6.11 13.24 -17.70
C THR A 228 -6.64 14.64 -17.39
N ALA A 229 -7.91 14.91 -17.70
CA ALA A 229 -8.56 16.18 -17.38
C ALA A 229 -8.62 16.44 -15.86
N ILE A 230 -8.96 15.42 -15.04
CA ILE A 230 -8.94 15.50 -13.57
C ILE A 230 -7.53 15.84 -13.06
N ARG A 231 -6.51 15.13 -13.54
CA ARG A 231 -5.11 15.32 -13.16
C ARG A 231 -4.61 16.73 -13.47
N LEU A 232 -4.93 17.23 -14.66
CA LEU A 232 -4.52 18.55 -15.15
C LEU A 232 -5.46 19.68 -14.70
N LYS A 233 -6.52 19.35 -13.94
CA LYS A 233 -7.51 20.28 -13.40
C LYS A 233 -8.13 21.18 -14.48
N CYS A 234 -8.44 20.62 -15.63
CA CYS A 234 -9.18 21.30 -16.69
C CYS A 234 -10.38 20.46 -17.12
N THR A 235 -11.26 21.03 -17.94
CA THR A 235 -12.32 20.28 -18.58
C THR A 235 -11.79 19.48 -19.77
N LEU A 236 -12.55 18.47 -20.21
CA LEU A 236 -12.28 17.71 -21.43
C LEU A 236 -12.27 18.62 -22.68
N ALA A 237 -13.14 19.63 -22.71
CA ALA A 237 -13.20 20.60 -23.80
C ALA A 237 -11.93 21.47 -23.89
N GLU A 238 -11.31 21.80 -22.76
CA GLU A 238 -10.10 22.61 -22.66
C GLU A 238 -8.79 21.81 -22.79
N ALA A 239 -8.86 20.48 -22.70
CA ALA A 239 -7.67 19.64 -22.60
C ALA A 239 -6.81 19.66 -23.89
N GLY A 240 -7.44 19.75 -25.07
CA GLY A 240 -6.72 19.87 -26.36
C GLY A 240 -5.64 18.81 -26.55
N TYR A 241 -4.43 19.23 -26.93
CA TYR A 241 -3.27 18.34 -27.16
C TYR A 241 -2.67 17.72 -25.88
N ARG A 242 -3.23 17.99 -24.69
CA ARG A 242 -2.86 17.31 -23.45
C ARG A 242 -3.42 15.88 -23.39
N LEU A 243 -4.48 15.60 -24.16
CA LEU A 243 -5.05 14.26 -24.30
C LEU A 243 -4.23 13.41 -25.26
N PHE A 244 -4.39 12.09 -25.18
CA PHE A 244 -3.79 11.22 -26.18
C PHE A 244 -4.43 11.43 -27.55
N PRO A 245 -3.62 11.48 -28.64
CA PRO A 245 -4.14 11.75 -29.98
C PRO A 245 -5.10 10.63 -30.45
N ASN A 246 -4.88 9.41 -30.00
CA ASN A 246 -5.68 8.24 -30.33
C ASN A 246 -5.77 7.26 -29.14
N GLY A 247 -6.47 6.14 -29.34
CA GLY A 247 -6.63 5.09 -28.33
C GLY A 247 -5.61 3.94 -28.40
N GLU A 248 -4.44 4.14 -29.01
CA GLU A 248 -3.49 3.03 -29.27
C GLU A 248 -2.66 2.60 -28.06
N ARG A 249 -2.74 3.33 -26.95
CA ARG A 249 -2.07 3.05 -25.66
C ARG A 249 -2.80 1.98 -24.84
N HIS A 250 -3.10 0.85 -25.46
CA HIS A 250 -3.73 -0.31 -24.83
C HIS A 250 -2.96 -1.61 -25.09
N LEU A 251 -3.31 -2.70 -24.42
CA LEU A 251 -2.81 -4.03 -24.77
C LEU A 251 -3.37 -4.44 -26.14
N ARG A 252 -2.49 -4.76 -27.09
CA ARG A 252 -2.84 -4.93 -28.51
C ARG A 252 -2.72 -6.40 -28.93
N PRO A 253 -3.61 -6.91 -29.82
CA PRO A 253 -3.44 -8.25 -30.37
C PRO A 253 -2.08 -8.48 -31.03
N ARG A 254 -1.51 -9.68 -30.86
CA ARG A 254 -0.16 -10.02 -31.33
C ARG A 254 -0.03 -9.92 -32.84
N GLU A 255 -1.10 -10.22 -33.58
CA GLU A 255 -1.17 -10.07 -35.03
C GLU A 255 -1.08 -8.61 -35.46
N ARG A 256 -1.61 -7.69 -34.64
CA ARG A 256 -1.51 -6.25 -34.88
C ARG A 256 -0.10 -5.75 -34.58
N LEU A 257 0.49 -6.20 -33.47
CA LEU A 257 1.86 -5.86 -33.10
C LEU A 257 2.86 -6.31 -34.18
N ALA A 258 2.70 -7.52 -34.73
CA ALA A 258 3.54 -8.05 -35.80
C ALA A 258 3.44 -7.29 -37.13
N ARG A 259 2.38 -6.49 -37.33
CA ARG A 259 2.23 -5.59 -38.48
C ARG A 259 2.85 -4.20 -38.23
N ILE A 260 3.01 -3.81 -36.96
CA ILE A 260 3.51 -2.49 -36.55
C ILE A 260 5.02 -2.53 -36.34
N TYR A 261 5.51 -3.56 -35.66
CA TYR A 261 6.90 -3.68 -35.26
C TYR A 261 7.67 -4.63 -36.18
N PRO A 262 8.94 -4.32 -36.48
CA PRO A 262 9.88 -5.31 -37.01
C PRO A 262 9.97 -6.54 -36.08
N PRO A 263 10.12 -7.76 -36.64
CA PRO A 263 10.22 -8.99 -35.84
C PRO A 263 11.34 -8.96 -34.80
N GLU A 264 12.44 -8.27 -35.07
CA GLU A 264 13.62 -8.18 -34.20
C GLU A 264 13.29 -7.45 -32.88
N LEU A 265 12.55 -6.34 -32.96
CA LEU A 265 12.11 -5.58 -31.78
C LEU A 265 11.14 -6.38 -30.91
N LEU A 266 10.31 -7.25 -31.52
CA LEU A 266 9.42 -8.15 -30.80
C LEU A 266 10.21 -9.30 -30.14
N ALA A 267 11.23 -9.84 -30.82
CA ALA A 267 12.10 -10.87 -30.26
C ALA A 267 12.90 -10.36 -29.04
N GLU A 268 13.35 -9.11 -29.05
CA GLU A 268 13.98 -8.48 -27.88
C GLU A 268 13.06 -8.46 -26.65
N THR A 269 11.74 -8.29 -26.84
CA THR A 269 10.80 -8.33 -25.70
C THR A 269 10.86 -9.66 -24.95
N LEU A 270 11.03 -10.75 -25.69
CA LEU A 270 11.11 -12.10 -25.13
C LEU A 270 12.47 -12.32 -24.46
N ARG A 271 13.56 -11.82 -25.04
CA ARG A 271 14.91 -11.90 -24.43
C ARG A 271 14.93 -11.20 -23.07
N ILE A 272 14.36 -10.01 -22.98
CA ILE A 272 14.22 -9.29 -21.71
C ILE A 272 13.33 -10.08 -20.75
N ALA A 273 12.16 -10.52 -21.19
CA ALA A 273 11.23 -11.26 -20.36
C ALA A 273 11.86 -12.55 -19.81
N ASP A 274 12.61 -13.30 -20.61
CA ASP A 274 13.23 -14.57 -20.22
C ASP A 274 14.34 -14.39 -19.19
N ARG A 275 15.04 -13.25 -19.22
CA ARG A 275 16.04 -12.89 -18.20
C ARG A 275 15.40 -12.58 -16.84
N CYS A 276 14.20 -12.02 -16.81
CA CYS A 276 13.52 -11.70 -15.56
C CYS A 276 12.93 -12.96 -14.90
N THR A 277 13.36 -13.23 -13.67
CA THR A 277 13.01 -14.42 -12.86
C THR A 277 12.42 -14.07 -11.50
N PHE A 278 12.45 -12.80 -11.10
CA PHE A 278 11.91 -12.36 -9.82
C PHE A 278 10.40 -12.66 -9.69
N SER A 279 9.98 -13.04 -8.48
CA SER A 279 8.59 -13.26 -8.09
C SER A 279 8.38 -12.78 -6.66
N LEU A 280 7.23 -12.19 -6.35
CA LEU A 280 6.90 -11.76 -4.98
C LEU A 280 6.78 -12.94 -4.01
N ASP A 281 6.53 -14.15 -4.49
CA ASP A 281 6.54 -15.38 -3.66
C ASP A 281 7.92 -15.64 -3.02
N SER A 282 8.98 -15.00 -3.53
CA SER A 282 10.33 -15.08 -2.96
C SER A 282 10.55 -14.14 -1.76
N LEU A 283 9.63 -13.19 -1.53
CA LEU A 283 9.67 -12.31 -0.36
C LEU A 283 9.15 -13.10 0.84
N ARG A 284 10.01 -13.28 1.84
CA ARG A 284 9.64 -13.88 3.12
C ARG A 284 9.80 -12.83 4.21
N TYR A 285 8.84 -12.78 5.11
CA TYR A 285 8.92 -11.86 6.24
C TYR A 285 9.92 -12.36 7.27
N GLU A 286 10.77 -11.45 7.75
CA GLU A 286 11.77 -11.73 8.76
C GLU A 286 11.65 -10.69 9.85
N TYR A 287 11.24 -11.12 11.05
CA TYR A 287 11.13 -10.24 12.22
C TYR A 287 12.50 -9.85 12.79
N PRO A 288 12.61 -8.67 13.44
CA PRO A 288 13.80 -8.32 14.21
C PRO A 288 14.12 -9.35 15.31
N GLU A 289 15.38 -9.73 15.43
CA GLU A 289 15.89 -10.65 16.48
C GLU A 289 16.43 -9.90 17.71
N GLU A 290 16.60 -8.59 17.61
CA GLU A 290 17.25 -7.72 18.61
C GLU A 290 16.53 -7.63 19.98
N LEU A 291 15.31 -8.17 20.06
CA LEU A 291 14.57 -8.29 21.32
C LEU A 291 15.06 -9.47 22.16
N VAL A 292 15.84 -10.39 21.60
CA VAL A 292 16.32 -11.58 22.30
C VAL A 292 17.74 -11.33 22.82
N ALA A 293 17.95 -11.61 24.11
CA ALA A 293 19.26 -11.45 24.73
C ALA A 293 20.29 -12.42 24.13
N ALA A 294 21.57 -12.05 24.19
CA ALA A 294 22.65 -12.90 23.68
C ALA A 294 22.66 -14.27 24.40
N GLY A 295 22.52 -15.36 23.64
CA GLY A 295 22.48 -16.73 24.16
C GLY A 295 21.08 -17.28 24.44
N GLU A 296 20.02 -16.49 24.19
CA GLU A 296 18.62 -16.90 24.29
C GLU A 296 18.00 -17.08 22.90
N THR A 297 16.94 -17.89 22.78
CA THR A 297 16.12 -18.01 21.56
C THR A 297 14.80 -17.23 21.72
N PRO A 298 14.12 -16.81 20.63
CA PRO A 298 12.79 -16.21 20.74
C PRO A 298 11.82 -17.04 21.58
N ALA A 299 11.81 -18.37 21.40
CA ALA A 299 10.99 -19.30 22.16
C ALA A 299 11.30 -19.32 23.66
N SER A 300 12.58 -19.42 24.03
CA SER A 300 12.97 -19.42 25.45
C SER A 300 12.70 -18.07 26.11
N HIS A 301 12.91 -16.96 25.38
CA HIS A 301 12.63 -15.62 25.89
C HIS A 301 11.14 -15.40 26.12
N LEU A 302 10.29 -15.73 25.14
CA LEU A 302 8.84 -15.62 25.27
C LEU A 302 8.31 -16.44 26.44
N ARG A 303 8.81 -17.67 26.60
CA ARG A 303 8.46 -18.55 27.72
C ARG A 303 8.85 -17.96 29.08
N ARG A 304 10.05 -17.37 29.19
CA ARG A 304 10.51 -16.71 30.42
C ARG A 304 9.61 -15.53 30.80
N LEU A 305 9.35 -14.62 29.86
CA LEU A 305 8.47 -13.45 30.08
C LEU A 305 7.04 -13.88 30.46
N THR A 306 6.53 -14.92 29.80
CA THR A 306 5.20 -15.47 30.12
C THR A 306 5.16 -16.03 31.55
N ALA A 307 6.22 -16.71 31.99
CA ALA A 307 6.32 -17.23 33.35
C ALA A 307 6.44 -16.12 34.42
N GLU A 308 7.19 -15.06 34.12
CA GLU A 308 7.28 -13.85 34.96
C GLU A 308 5.90 -13.19 35.10
N GLY A 309 5.22 -12.94 33.98
CA GLY A 309 3.87 -12.39 33.97
C GLY A 309 2.83 -13.26 34.68
N PHE A 310 2.93 -14.59 34.56
CA PHE A 310 2.11 -15.51 35.33
C PHE A 310 2.35 -15.35 36.84
N ALA A 311 3.60 -15.27 37.27
CA ALA A 311 3.94 -15.07 38.68
C ALA A 311 3.45 -13.72 39.21
N GLU A 312 3.55 -12.65 38.42
CA GLU A 312 3.03 -11.32 38.81
C GLU A 312 1.51 -11.31 38.97
N ARG A 313 0.77 -11.93 38.04
CA ARG A 313 -0.70 -11.89 38.04
C ARG A 313 -1.33 -12.84 39.06
N PHE A 314 -0.70 -13.98 39.32
CA PHE A 314 -1.26 -15.05 40.17
C PHE A 314 -0.48 -15.30 41.46
N GLY A 315 0.64 -14.62 41.71
CA GLY A 315 1.59 -14.91 42.79
C GLY A 315 1.22 -14.41 44.20
N ALA A 316 0.00 -13.93 44.44
CA ALA A 316 -0.45 -13.61 45.80
C ALA A 316 -0.58 -14.90 46.66
N PRO A 317 -0.18 -14.89 47.94
CA PRO A 317 -0.19 -16.09 48.76
C PRO A 317 -1.63 -16.53 49.05
N LEU A 318 -2.04 -17.63 48.42
CA LEU A 318 -3.22 -18.39 48.81
C LEU A 318 -2.94 -18.99 50.20
N ASP A 319 -3.65 -18.51 51.23
CA ASP A 319 -3.65 -19.17 52.53
C ASP A 319 -4.22 -20.59 52.36
N ALA A 320 -3.34 -21.59 52.42
CA ALA A 320 -3.53 -22.95 51.90
C ALA A 320 -4.51 -23.85 52.71
N ARG A 321 -5.51 -23.29 53.39
CA ARG A 321 -6.40 -24.05 54.31
C ARG A 321 -7.91 -23.92 54.07
N THR A 322 -8.36 -23.32 52.97
CA THR A 322 -9.79 -23.17 52.64
C THR A 322 -10.15 -23.81 51.30
N THR A 323 -11.39 -24.26 51.15
CA THR A 323 -11.99 -24.84 49.93
C THR A 323 -11.86 -23.92 48.70
N GLN A 324 -11.69 -22.62 48.93
CA GLN A 324 -11.43 -21.59 47.92
C GLN A 324 -9.99 -21.65 47.38
N ALA A 325 -9.02 -22.07 48.20
CA ALA A 325 -7.65 -22.30 47.76
C ALA A 325 -7.53 -23.52 46.84
N THR A 326 -8.31 -24.58 47.09
CA THR A 326 -8.33 -25.78 46.23
C THR A 326 -8.87 -25.48 44.83
N ARG A 327 -9.98 -24.73 44.71
CA ARG A 327 -10.52 -24.28 43.42
C ARG A 327 -9.56 -23.35 42.69
N ALA A 328 -8.93 -22.42 43.42
CA ALA A 328 -7.90 -21.56 42.86
C ALA A 328 -6.71 -22.38 42.30
N CYS A 329 -6.27 -23.43 42.99
CA CYS A 329 -5.21 -24.33 42.50
C CYS A 329 -5.61 -25.11 41.24
N GLU A 330 -6.84 -25.61 41.14
CA GLU A 330 -7.33 -26.29 39.93
C GLU A 330 -7.40 -25.34 38.72
N ASP A 331 -7.91 -24.14 38.92
CA ASP A 331 -8.02 -23.14 37.86
C ASP A 331 -6.63 -22.65 37.41
N LEU A 332 -5.69 -22.46 38.33
CA LEU A 332 -4.29 -22.15 37.99
C LEU A 332 -3.61 -23.27 37.19
N ASN A 333 -3.90 -24.54 37.48
CA ASN A 333 -3.38 -25.66 36.69
C ASN A 333 -3.95 -25.68 35.28
N LYS A 334 -5.24 -25.36 35.10
CA LYS A 334 -5.85 -25.21 33.77
C LYS A 334 -5.19 -24.09 32.98
N VAL A 335 -4.94 -22.93 33.60
CA VAL A 335 -4.25 -21.80 32.95
C VAL A 335 -2.83 -22.18 32.56
N ARG A 336 -2.07 -22.89 33.42
CA ARG A 336 -0.73 -23.39 33.06
C ARG A 336 -0.77 -24.33 31.86
N ALA A 337 -1.71 -25.27 31.82
CA ALA A 337 -1.87 -26.18 30.69
C ALA A 337 -2.23 -25.44 29.39
N LEU A 338 -3.09 -24.42 29.49
CA LEU A 338 -3.43 -23.55 28.35
C LEU A 338 -2.21 -22.78 27.85
N ILE A 339 -1.44 -22.15 28.75
CA ILE A 339 -0.19 -21.44 28.39
C ILE A 339 0.78 -22.36 27.65
N GLU A 340 0.99 -23.59 28.13
CA GLU A 340 1.88 -24.55 27.46
C GLU A 340 1.39 -24.93 26.06
N HIS A 341 0.08 -25.12 25.91
CA HIS A 341 -0.53 -25.38 24.61
C HIS A 341 -0.34 -24.20 23.64
N GLU A 342 -0.61 -22.97 24.10
CA GLU A 342 -0.43 -21.76 23.31
C GLU A 342 1.04 -21.56 22.91
N LEU A 343 1.98 -21.66 23.85
CA LEU A 343 3.42 -21.53 23.57
C LEU A 343 3.92 -22.58 22.56
N SER A 344 3.42 -23.81 22.65
CA SER A 344 3.76 -24.86 21.69
C SER A 344 3.27 -24.51 20.28
N LEU A 345 2.04 -23.99 20.15
CA LEU A 345 1.49 -23.62 18.84
C LEU A 345 2.19 -22.39 18.25
N ILE A 346 2.50 -21.39 19.08
CA ILE A 346 3.26 -20.20 18.68
C ILE A 346 4.63 -20.61 18.14
N ALA A 347 5.32 -21.53 18.83
CA ALA A 347 6.63 -22.02 18.40
C ALA A 347 6.59 -22.87 17.14
N GLU A 348 5.55 -23.69 16.96
CA GLU A 348 5.36 -24.47 15.73
C GLU A 348 5.16 -23.57 14.50
N LEU A 349 4.44 -22.45 14.67
CA LEU A 349 4.15 -21.50 13.59
C LEU A 349 5.21 -20.40 13.43
N GLY A 350 6.18 -20.30 14.35
CA GLY A 350 7.27 -19.32 14.30
C GLY A 350 6.86 -17.88 14.63
N TYR A 351 5.83 -17.69 15.46
CA TYR A 351 5.30 -16.36 15.81
C TYR A 351 5.91 -15.74 17.07
N GLU A 352 6.92 -16.35 17.69
CA GLU A 352 7.53 -15.83 18.92
C GLU A 352 8.09 -14.41 18.77
N PRO A 353 8.84 -14.06 17.69
CA PRO A 353 9.32 -12.70 17.49
C PRO A 353 8.18 -11.66 17.40
N TYR A 354 7.02 -12.06 16.89
CA TYR A 354 5.85 -11.19 16.80
C TYR A 354 5.29 -10.87 18.19
N PHE A 355 5.09 -11.89 19.03
CA PHE A 355 4.65 -11.71 20.43
C PHE A 355 5.64 -10.87 21.23
N LEU A 356 6.94 -11.11 21.06
CA LEU A 356 7.99 -10.33 21.71
C LEU A 356 7.95 -8.85 21.29
N THR A 357 7.70 -8.58 20.01
CA THR A 357 7.58 -7.20 19.49
C THR A 357 6.38 -6.48 20.09
N VAL A 358 5.23 -7.13 20.17
CA VAL A 358 4.04 -6.52 20.79
C VAL A 358 4.25 -6.31 22.28
N HIS A 359 4.78 -7.31 22.99
CA HIS A 359 5.13 -7.19 24.41
C HIS A 359 6.07 -6.01 24.66
N ASP A 360 7.10 -5.82 23.83
CA ASP A 360 8.04 -4.71 23.98
C ASP A 360 7.37 -3.33 23.84
N ILE A 361 6.46 -3.18 22.88
CA ILE A 361 5.69 -1.94 22.68
C ILE A 361 4.77 -1.68 23.87
N VAL A 362 4.08 -2.72 24.36
CA VAL A 362 3.22 -2.65 25.55
C VAL A 362 4.02 -2.33 26.80
N ALA A 363 5.18 -2.97 26.99
CA ALA A 363 6.07 -2.73 28.11
C ALA A 363 6.58 -1.27 28.12
N PHE A 364 6.94 -0.73 26.95
CA PHE A 364 7.27 0.69 26.81
C PHE A 364 6.10 1.58 27.24
N ALA A 365 4.89 1.34 26.72
CA ALA A 365 3.70 2.13 27.05
C ALA A 365 3.44 2.13 28.57
N ARG A 366 3.48 0.94 29.20
CA ARG A 366 3.31 0.78 30.65
C ARG A 366 4.40 1.49 31.45
N SER A 367 5.65 1.44 31.01
CA SER A 367 6.78 2.15 31.66
C SER A 367 6.60 3.67 31.68
N ARG A 368 5.78 4.21 30.76
CA ARG A 368 5.43 5.63 30.64
C ARG A 368 4.06 5.96 31.21
N GLY A 369 3.41 5.00 31.88
CA GLY A 369 2.06 5.15 32.42
C GLY A 369 1.01 5.44 31.33
N ILE A 370 1.20 4.90 30.12
CA ILE A 370 0.21 4.99 29.03
C ILE A 370 -0.74 3.80 29.18
N LEU A 371 -2.03 4.06 29.31
CA LEU A 371 -3.04 3.01 29.32
C LEU A 371 -3.13 2.35 27.94
N CYS A 372 -3.14 1.02 27.93
CA CYS A 372 -3.27 0.21 26.73
C CYS A 372 -4.14 -1.01 26.98
N GLN A 373 -4.81 -1.50 25.93
CA GLN A 373 -5.67 -2.67 25.98
C GLN A 373 -5.62 -3.42 24.65
N GLY A 374 -5.28 -4.70 24.69
CA GLY A 374 -5.41 -5.61 23.56
C GLY A 374 -6.89 -5.83 23.22
N ARG A 375 -7.19 -5.94 21.92
CA ARG A 375 -8.55 -6.15 21.40
C ARG A 375 -8.61 -7.34 20.44
N GLY A 376 -9.83 -7.69 20.04
CA GLY A 376 -10.06 -8.78 19.08
C GLY A 376 -9.69 -10.14 19.65
N SER A 377 -9.17 -11.02 18.80
CA SER A 377 -8.87 -12.41 19.15
C SER A 377 -7.68 -12.55 20.10
N ALA A 378 -6.79 -11.55 20.18
CA ALA A 378 -5.69 -11.51 21.16
C ALA A 378 -6.19 -11.56 22.62
N ALA A 379 -7.44 -11.13 22.87
CA ALA A 379 -8.06 -11.25 24.20
C ALA A 379 -8.29 -12.71 24.63
N ASN A 380 -8.30 -13.66 23.69
CA ASN A 380 -8.51 -15.10 23.95
C ASN A 380 -7.22 -15.88 24.26
N SER A 381 -6.10 -15.19 24.50
CA SER A 381 -4.80 -15.83 24.74
C SER A 381 -4.33 -15.62 26.19
N ALA A 382 -4.05 -16.71 26.88
CA ALA A 382 -3.43 -16.69 28.20
C ALA A 382 -1.98 -16.18 28.15
N VAL A 383 -1.25 -16.45 27.06
CA VAL A 383 0.09 -15.86 26.82
C VAL A 383 -0.01 -14.33 26.72
N CYS A 384 -0.93 -13.80 25.89
CA CYS A 384 -1.16 -12.35 25.80
C CYS A 384 -1.56 -11.74 27.15
N TYR A 385 -2.36 -12.45 27.96
CA TYR A 385 -2.73 -12.00 29.30
C TYR A 385 -1.49 -11.88 30.19
N CYS A 386 -0.67 -12.93 30.29
CA CYS A 386 0.58 -12.92 31.07
C CYS A 386 1.55 -11.82 30.61
N LEU A 387 1.63 -11.54 29.31
CA LEU A 387 2.47 -10.46 28.77
C LEU A 387 1.89 -9.04 28.95
N HIS A 388 0.77 -8.90 29.67
CA HIS A 388 0.05 -7.64 29.85
C HIS A 388 -0.45 -6.99 28.55
N ILE A 389 -0.54 -7.75 27.47
CA ILE A 389 -1.11 -7.31 26.19
C ILE A 389 -2.63 -7.17 26.32
N THR A 390 -3.28 -8.10 27.03
CA THR A 390 -4.70 -8.05 27.38
C THR A 390 -4.90 -8.10 28.89
N GLU A 391 -5.95 -7.45 29.39
CA GLU A 391 -6.39 -7.53 30.80
C GLU A 391 -7.55 -8.51 31.02
N VAL A 392 -7.95 -9.31 30.01
CA VAL A 392 -9.03 -10.31 30.14
C VAL A 392 -8.51 -11.57 30.82
N ASP A 393 -9.02 -11.86 32.02
CA ASP A 393 -8.65 -13.01 32.85
C ASP A 393 -9.13 -14.35 32.23
N PRO A 394 -8.21 -15.26 31.86
CA PRO A 394 -8.56 -16.55 31.24
C PRO A 394 -9.30 -17.50 32.21
N VAL A 395 -9.29 -17.26 33.52
CA VAL A 395 -10.06 -18.06 34.49
C VAL A 395 -11.55 -17.72 34.46
N ARG A 396 -11.90 -16.46 34.15
CA ARG A 396 -13.28 -15.94 34.20
C ARG A 396 -14.05 -16.14 32.91
N MET A 397 -13.36 -16.40 31.79
CA MET A 397 -13.97 -16.54 30.48
C MET A 397 -13.60 -17.87 29.83
N ASN A 398 -14.56 -18.49 29.14
CA ASN A 398 -14.31 -19.69 28.34
C ASN A 398 -13.70 -19.27 26.99
N MET A 399 -12.39 -19.08 26.97
CA MET A 399 -11.63 -18.61 25.79
C MET A 399 -11.50 -19.74 24.74
N LEU A 400 -11.66 -19.41 23.46
CA LEU A 400 -11.32 -20.30 22.34
C LEU A 400 -10.08 -19.76 21.64
N PHE A 401 -8.89 -20.24 22.03
CA PHE A 401 -7.62 -19.79 21.49
C PHE A 401 -7.48 -20.08 19.99
N GLU A 402 -8.12 -21.13 19.48
CA GLU A 402 -8.10 -21.52 18.06
C GLU A 402 -8.81 -20.51 17.15
N ARG A 403 -9.56 -19.55 17.72
CA ARG A 403 -10.07 -18.38 16.97
C ARG A 403 -9.00 -17.31 16.75
N PHE A 404 -7.94 -17.33 17.54
CA PHE A 404 -6.80 -16.43 17.40
C PHE A 404 -5.72 -17.05 16.51
N ILE A 405 -5.20 -18.21 16.88
CA ILE A 405 -4.15 -18.91 16.12
C ILE A 405 -4.63 -20.31 15.77
N SER A 406 -4.56 -20.70 14.49
CA SER A 406 -4.95 -22.05 14.04
C SER A 406 -4.01 -22.56 12.95
N ARG A 407 -3.64 -23.84 13.06
CA ARG A 407 -2.85 -24.57 12.06
C ARG A 407 -3.58 -24.69 10.72
N GLU A 408 -4.91 -24.82 10.75
CA GLU A 408 -5.72 -25.12 9.55
C GLU A 408 -5.96 -23.89 8.67
N ARG A 409 -6.01 -22.69 9.28
CA ARG A 409 -6.26 -21.44 8.53
C ARG A 409 -5.02 -20.91 7.84
N ASN A 410 -3.83 -21.20 8.37
CA ASN A 410 -2.55 -20.65 7.88
C ASN A 410 -2.60 -19.13 7.64
N GLU A 411 -3.40 -18.43 8.45
CA GLU A 411 -3.54 -16.97 8.45
C GLU A 411 -2.60 -16.38 9.51
N PRO A 412 -1.91 -15.27 9.21
CA PRO A 412 -1.09 -14.59 10.20
C PRO A 412 -1.94 -14.04 11.36
N PRO A 413 -1.52 -14.17 12.64
CA PRO A 413 -2.24 -13.58 13.76
C PRO A 413 -2.21 -12.06 13.70
N ASP A 414 -3.33 -11.42 14.07
CA ASP A 414 -3.45 -9.96 14.19
C ASP A 414 -3.61 -9.59 15.68
N ILE A 415 -2.57 -8.98 16.26
CA ILE A 415 -2.60 -8.44 17.62
C ILE A 415 -2.74 -6.92 17.54
N ASP A 416 -3.98 -6.48 17.72
CA ASP A 416 -4.35 -5.08 17.84
C ASP A 416 -4.21 -4.61 19.29
N VAL A 417 -3.49 -3.51 19.51
CA VAL A 417 -3.41 -2.86 20.83
C VAL A 417 -3.92 -1.43 20.75
N ASP A 418 -4.96 -1.13 21.52
CA ASP A 418 -5.48 0.21 21.70
C ASP A 418 -4.67 0.96 22.75
N PHE A 419 -4.13 2.12 22.39
CA PHE A 419 -3.45 3.04 23.30
C PHE A 419 -4.28 4.30 23.54
N GLU A 420 -3.94 5.06 24.58
CA GLU A 420 -4.47 6.41 24.76
C GLU A 420 -4.32 7.27 23.50
N HIS A 421 -5.45 7.77 22.97
CA HIS A 421 -5.45 8.60 21.77
C HIS A 421 -4.47 9.77 21.83
N GLN A 422 -4.39 10.46 22.98
CA GLN A 422 -3.53 11.64 23.16
C GLN A 422 -2.03 11.32 23.26
N ARG A 423 -1.67 10.08 23.65
CA ARG A 423 -0.28 9.67 23.92
C ARG A 423 0.24 8.61 22.96
N ARG A 424 -0.61 8.11 22.05
CA ARG A 424 -0.23 7.12 21.03
C ARG A 424 0.98 7.54 20.20
N GLU A 425 1.15 8.82 19.91
CA GLU A 425 2.32 9.30 19.16
C GLU A 425 3.64 8.92 19.85
N GLU A 426 3.69 8.93 21.19
CA GLU A 426 4.88 8.50 21.94
C GLU A 426 5.24 7.04 21.63
N VAL A 427 4.23 6.17 21.52
CA VAL A 427 4.39 4.75 21.20
C VAL A 427 4.83 4.55 19.75
N MET A 428 4.25 5.30 18.81
CA MET A 428 4.67 5.25 17.40
C MET A 428 6.12 5.70 17.23
N GLN A 429 6.51 6.78 17.91
CA GLN A 429 7.88 7.29 17.86
C GLN A 429 8.86 6.36 18.57
N TYR A 430 8.44 5.62 19.61
CA TYR A 430 9.26 4.56 20.19
C TYR A 430 9.60 3.48 19.16
N VAL A 431 8.63 3.01 18.38
CA VAL A 431 8.85 2.02 17.31
C VAL A 431 9.86 2.56 16.28
N TYR A 432 9.70 3.81 15.83
CA TYR A 432 10.65 4.44 14.92
C TYR A 432 12.04 4.67 15.52
N ALA A 433 12.14 5.03 16.79
CA ALA A 433 13.41 5.24 17.46
C ALA A 433 14.17 3.93 17.65
N LYS A 434 13.46 2.84 17.93
CA LYS A 434 14.04 1.51 18.14
C LYS A 434 14.52 0.87 16.85
N TYR A 435 13.63 0.75 15.85
CA TYR A 435 13.93 0.04 14.60
C TYR A 435 14.48 0.94 13.50
N GLY A 436 14.25 2.25 13.59
CA GLY A 436 14.56 3.21 12.54
C GLY A 436 13.52 3.23 11.42
N ARG A 437 13.35 4.40 10.79
CA ARG A 437 12.44 4.63 9.63
C ARG A 437 12.83 3.85 8.36
N HIS A 438 13.94 3.10 8.40
CA HIS A 438 14.42 2.24 7.31
C HIS A 438 14.01 0.77 7.49
N ARG A 439 13.57 0.37 8.70
CA ARG A 439 13.12 -1.00 9.02
C ARG A 439 11.67 -1.06 9.49
N ALA A 440 11.12 0.08 9.92
CA ALA A 440 9.73 0.22 10.33
C ALA A 440 9.02 1.34 9.56
N ALA A 441 7.81 1.07 9.10
CA ALA A 441 6.93 2.03 8.47
C ALA A 441 5.46 1.60 8.61
N LEU A 442 4.53 2.53 8.47
CA LEU A 442 3.10 2.24 8.49
C LEU A 442 2.65 1.59 7.18
N ALA A 443 1.70 0.67 7.22
CA ALA A 443 0.96 0.22 6.05
C ALA A 443 0.22 1.41 5.40
N ALA A 444 -0.03 1.33 4.09
CA ALA A 444 -0.90 2.28 3.44
C ALA A 444 -2.37 2.01 3.75
N THR A 445 -3.20 3.03 3.51
CA THR A 445 -4.64 2.86 3.31
C THR A 445 -4.97 3.39 1.93
N LEU A 446 -5.42 2.51 1.04
CA LEU A 446 -5.79 2.89 -0.31
C LEU A 446 -7.14 3.63 -0.30
N ILE A 447 -7.11 4.93 -0.58
CA ILE A 447 -8.34 5.70 -0.71
C ILE A 447 -8.83 5.57 -2.14
N THR A 448 -9.98 4.92 -2.31
CA THR A 448 -10.60 4.70 -3.62
C THR A 448 -11.68 5.72 -3.94
N TYR A 449 -12.00 5.86 -5.21
CA TYR A 449 -13.14 6.63 -5.68
C TYR A 449 -14.44 6.00 -5.18
N ARG A 450 -15.18 6.79 -4.40
CA ARG A 450 -16.51 6.50 -3.88
C ARG A 450 -17.52 7.37 -4.64
N PRO A 451 -18.81 7.00 -4.66
CA PRO A 451 -19.91 7.79 -5.22
C PRO A 451 -19.72 9.30 -5.32
N LYS A 452 -19.54 9.94 -4.16
CA LYS A 452 -19.48 11.40 -4.06
C LYS A 452 -18.19 11.98 -4.65
N SER A 453 -17.04 11.33 -4.43
CA SER A 453 -15.78 11.81 -4.97
C SER A 453 -15.69 11.60 -6.48
N ALA A 454 -16.22 10.49 -6.98
CA ALA A 454 -16.26 10.20 -8.42
C ALA A 454 -17.14 11.21 -9.16
N VAL A 455 -18.37 11.45 -8.70
CA VAL A 455 -19.28 12.45 -9.28
C VAL A 455 -18.65 13.85 -9.27
N ARG A 456 -17.96 14.21 -8.19
CA ARG A 456 -17.30 15.51 -8.08
C ARG A 456 -16.18 15.69 -9.10
N ASP A 457 -15.28 14.73 -9.21
CA ASP A 457 -14.11 14.87 -10.08
C ASP A 457 -14.51 14.69 -11.56
N VAL A 458 -15.37 13.72 -11.88
CA VAL A 458 -15.88 13.51 -13.25
C VAL A 458 -16.79 14.66 -13.70
N GLY A 459 -17.68 15.15 -12.83
CA GLY A 459 -18.57 16.26 -13.16
C GLY A 459 -17.79 17.53 -13.52
N LYS A 460 -16.74 17.85 -12.75
CA LYS A 460 -15.83 18.97 -13.07
C LYS A 460 -15.10 18.74 -14.41
N ALA A 461 -14.59 17.54 -14.66
CA ALA A 461 -13.91 17.22 -15.92
C ALA A 461 -14.85 17.33 -17.13
N LEU A 462 -16.14 17.03 -16.97
CA LEU A 462 -17.16 17.19 -17.99
C LEU A 462 -17.63 18.65 -18.18
N GLY A 463 -17.15 19.59 -17.34
CA GLY A 463 -17.49 21.01 -17.44
C GLY A 463 -18.78 21.42 -16.72
N LEU A 464 -19.28 20.61 -15.78
CA LEU A 464 -20.41 21.02 -14.92
C LEU A 464 -19.96 22.11 -13.94
N GLU A 465 -20.84 23.07 -13.68
CA GLU A 465 -20.60 24.10 -12.68
C GLU A 465 -20.56 23.51 -11.27
N LEU A 466 -19.81 24.13 -10.36
CA LEU A 466 -19.64 23.61 -8.99
C LEU A 466 -20.98 23.42 -8.26
N ALA A 467 -21.94 24.33 -8.47
CA ALA A 467 -23.28 24.22 -7.89
C ALA A 467 -24.03 22.98 -8.40
N GLN A 468 -23.92 22.68 -9.69
CA GLN A 468 -24.50 21.48 -10.30
C GLN A 468 -23.83 20.21 -9.75
N VAL A 469 -22.50 20.22 -9.66
CA VAL A 469 -21.71 19.12 -9.11
C VAL A 469 -22.06 18.83 -7.65
N GLU A 470 -22.20 19.84 -6.81
CA GLU A 470 -22.58 19.64 -5.40
C GLU A 470 -24.04 19.20 -5.24
N ARG A 471 -24.95 19.70 -6.09
CA ARG A 471 -26.35 19.26 -6.10
C ARG A 471 -26.46 17.79 -6.47
N LEU A 472 -25.72 17.37 -7.51
CA LEU A 472 -25.53 15.96 -7.83
C LEU A 472 -24.91 15.26 -6.62
N ALA A 473 -23.68 15.54 -6.20
CA ALA A 473 -23.00 14.81 -5.11
C ALA A 473 -23.79 14.67 -3.78
N LYS A 474 -24.74 15.57 -3.48
CA LYS A 474 -25.63 15.48 -2.30
C LYS A 474 -26.81 14.53 -2.45
N SER A 475 -27.45 14.40 -3.62
CA SER A 475 -28.62 13.52 -3.81
C SER A 475 -28.27 12.02 -3.83
N LEU A 476 -27.02 11.72 -3.50
CA LEU A 476 -26.28 10.61 -4.02
C LEU A 476 -25.69 9.72 -2.90
N ALA A 477 -26.54 9.26 -2.00
CA ALA A 477 -26.29 8.11 -1.13
C ALA A 477 -26.65 6.76 -1.82
N TRP A 478 -26.37 6.65 -3.12
CA TRP A 478 -27.22 6.00 -4.14
C TRP A 478 -26.61 4.91 -5.05
N TRP A 479 -25.29 4.76 -5.17
CA TRP A 479 -24.71 3.76 -6.11
C TRP A 479 -24.78 2.31 -5.60
N GLU A 480 -25.53 2.05 -4.54
CA GLU A 480 -25.85 0.70 -4.07
C GLU A 480 -27.06 0.10 -4.83
N GLN A 481 -27.85 0.92 -5.54
CA GLN A 481 -29.03 0.49 -6.31
C GLN A 481 -29.08 1.15 -7.71
N PRO A 482 -28.49 0.51 -8.73
CA PRO A 482 -28.38 1.05 -10.10
C PRO A 482 -29.72 1.48 -10.71
N ASP A 483 -30.81 0.78 -10.40
CA ASP A 483 -32.13 1.03 -10.98
C ASP A 483 -32.73 2.40 -10.60
N THR A 484 -32.23 3.03 -9.53
CA THR A 484 -32.76 4.31 -9.02
C THR A 484 -31.99 5.54 -9.53
N ILE A 485 -30.94 5.33 -10.35
CA ILE A 485 -30.05 6.40 -10.84
C ILE A 485 -30.83 7.47 -11.62
N GLY A 486 -31.69 7.05 -12.55
CA GLY A 486 -32.43 7.98 -13.41
C GLY A 486 -33.42 8.87 -12.65
N GLU A 487 -34.10 8.32 -11.65
CA GLU A 487 -35.08 9.05 -10.82
C GLU A 487 -34.40 10.13 -9.98
N ARG A 488 -33.29 9.79 -9.32
CA ARG A 488 -32.56 10.75 -8.46
C ARG A 488 -31.87 11.86 -9.26
N ILE A 489 -31.45 11.58 -10.49
CA ILE A 489 -30.95 12.61 -11.40
C ILE A 489 -32.07 13.61 -11.72
N ARG A 490 -33.32 13.14 -11.93
CA ARG A 490 -34.49 14.02 -12.09
C ARG A 490 -34.80 14.81 -10.81
N GLU A 491 -34.75 14.19 -9.64
CA GLU A 491 -34.92 14.88 -8.36
C GLU A 491 -33.87 15.97 -8.14
N ALA A 492 -32.64 15.74 -8.58
CA ALA A 492 -31.58 16.74 -8.58
C ALA A 492 -31.76 17.81 -9.68
N GLY A 493 -32.84 17.77 -10.46
CA GLY A 493 -33.18 18.75 -11.49
C GLY A 493 -32.42 18.59 -12.80
N PHE A 494 -32.01 17.37 -13.15
CA PHE A 494 -31.32 17.05 -14.40
C PHE A 494 -32.10 16.02 -15.21
N ASP A 495 -31.95 16.05 -16.53
CA ASP A 495 -32.51 15.02 -17.41
C ASP A 495 -31.55 13.82 -17.50
N PRO A 496 -31.91 12.62 -17.01
CA PRO A 496 -31.07 11.43 -17.12
C PRO A 496 -30.88 10.96 -18.57
N ALA A 497 -31.77 11.34 -19.49
CA ALA A 497 -31.62 11.03 -20.91
C ALA A 497 -30.65 11.97 -21.64
N SER A 498 -30.21 13.05 -20.99
CA SER A 498 -29.24 13.97 -21.56
C SER A 498 -27.91 13.25 -21.85
N PRO A 499 -27.29 13.45 -23.04
CA PRO A 499 -26.00 12.86 -23.38
C PRO A 499 -24.89 13.15 -22.36
N LEU A 500 -24.94 14.32 -21.70
CA LEU A 500 -23.98 14.69 -20.67
C LEU A 500 -24.14 13.83 -19.41
N MET A 501 -25.38 13.59 -18.98
CA MET A 501 -25.68 12.76 -17.81
C MET A 501 -25.37 11.29 -18.07
N GLN A 502 -25.68 10.78 -19.27
CA GLN A 502 -25.31 9.41 -19.66
C GLN A 502 -23.79 9.18 -19.63
N ARG A 503 -23.01 10.15 -20.13
CA ARG A 503 -21.53 10.10 -20.03
C ARG A 503 -21.05 10.18 -18.59
N LEU A 504 -21.65 11.05 -17.77
CA LEU A 504 -21.34 11.15 -16.34
C LEU A 504 -21.57 9.81 -15.64
N ILE A 505 -22.72 9.17 -15.86
CA ILE A 505 -23.07 7.88 -15.25
C ILE A 505 -22.03 6.83 -15.63
N LEU A 506 -21.80 6.62 -16.93
CA LEU A 506 -20.86 5.62 -17.44
C LEU A 506 -19.43 5.83 -16.88
N LEU A 507 -18.95 7.08 -16.90
CA LEU A 507 -17.61 7.39 -16.42
C LEU A 507 -17.48 7.24 -14.90
N VAL A 508 -18.51 7.61 -14.14
CA VAL A 508 -18.53 7.40 -12.69
C VAL A 508 -18.53 5.92 -12.37
N GLU A 509 -19.41 5.11 -12.97
CA GLU A 509 -19.47 3.65 -12.78
C GLU A 509 -18.11 3.01 -13.03
N THR A 510 -17.47 3.39 -14.15
CA THR A 510 -16.17 2.85 -14.53
C THR A 510 -15.04 3.30 -13.58
N LEU A 511 -15.17 4.46 -12.94
CA LEU A 511 -14.17 5.02 -12.02
C LEU A 511 -14.35 4.52 -10.58
N LEU A 512 -15.52 4.01 -10.19
CA LEU A 512 -15.74 3.52 -8.83
C LEU A 512 -14.73 2.43 -8.47
N GLY A 513 -14.16 2.51 -7.26
CA GLY A 513 -13.13 1.58 -6.81
C GLY A 513 -11.71 1.89 -7.32
N PHE A 514 -11.53 2.80 -8.28
CA PHE A 514 -10.19 3.23 -8.69
C PHE A 514 -9.44 3.85 -7.51
N PRO A 515 -8.13 3.58 -7.37
CA PRO A 515 -7.34 4.23 -6.36
C PRO A 515 -7.16 5.72 -6.68
N ARG A 516 -7.37 6.56 -5.67
CA ARG A 516 -7.27 8.02 -5.77
C ARG A 516 -5.95 8.53 -5.18
N HIS A 517 -5.54 7.98 -4.05
CA HIS A 517 -4.27 8.27 -3.39
C HIS A 517 -4.02 7.27 -2.25
N LEU A 518 -2.77 7.19 -1.79
CA LEU A 518 -2.39 6.46 -0.59
C LEU A 518 -2.47 7.37 0.64
N SER A 519 -3.18 6.92 1.68
CA SER A 519 -3.12 7.48 3.02
C SER A 519 -2.28 6.58 3.93
N GLN A 520 -2.00 7.04 5.15
CA GLN A 520 -1.37 6.20 6.18
C GLN A 520 -2.43 5.35 6.88
N HIS A 521 -2.11 4.09 7.19
CA HIS A 521 -2.92 3.28 8.09
C HIS A 521 -2.97 3.93 9.47
N VAL A 522 -4.07 3.70 10.19
CA VAL A 522 -4.34 4.36 11.46
C VAL A 522 -3.33 3.96 12.54
N GLY A 523 -2.68 2.80 12.43
CA GLY A 523 -1.69 2.35 13.40
C GLY A 523 -0.85 1.14 13.00
N GLY A 524 -1.03 0.61 11.78
CA GLY A 524 -0.48 -0.69 11.40
C GLY A 524 0.95 -0.55 10.93
N PHE A 525 1.89 -1.08 11.71
CA PHE A 525 3.31 -1.07 11.42
C PHE A 525 3.74 -2.39 10.78
N VAL A 526 4.55 -2.26 9.74
CA VAL A 526 5.38 -3.34 9.22
C VAL A 526 6.79 -3.11 9.74
N ILE A 527 7.39 -4.13 10.36
CA ILE A 527 8.69 -4.07 11.02
C ILE A 527 9.52 -5.25 10.53
N SER A 528 10.69 -4.97 9.96
CA SER A 528 11.53 -5.99 9.34
C SER A 528 12.92 -6.06 9.98
N ARG A 529 13.54 -7.25 9.86
CA ARG A 529 14.93 -7.51 10.28
C ARG A 529 15.94 -6.72 9.44
N GLY A 530 15.79 -6.78 8.12
CA GLY A 530 16.62 -6.04 7.17
C GLY A 530 16.01 -4.69 6.78
N PRO A 531 16.62 -3.97 5.82
CA PRO A 531 16.03 -2.75 5.26
C PRO A 531 14.67 -3.03 4.60
N LEU A 532 13.61 -2.39 5.11
CA LEU A 532 12.24 -2.58 4.65
C LEU A 532 12.05 -2.04 3.22
N ASP A 533 12.81 -1.02 2.85
CA ASP A 533 12.81 -0.40 1.52
C ASP A 533 13.29 -1.36 0.41
N ARG A 534 13.91 -2.49 0.75
CA ARG A 534 14.25 -3.57 -0.21
C ARG A 534 13.10 -4.56 -0.42
N MET A 535 12.04 -4.48 0.37
CA MET A 535 10.84 -5.32 0.23
C MET A 535 9.70 -4.55 -0.42
N VAL A 536 9.48 -3.31 -0.01
CA VAL A 536 8.43 -2.44 -0.52
C VAL A 536 8.88 -0.99 -0.42
N PRO A 537 8.56 -0.12 -1.39
CA PRO A 537 8.99 1.27 -1.32
C PRO A 537 8.39 1.99 -0.12
N ILE A 538 9.22 2.82 0.52
CA ILE A 538 8.86 3.66 1.67
C ILE A 538 8.77 5.12 1.21
N GLU A 539 7.67 5.80 1.57
CA GLU A 539 7.48 7.23 1.32
C GLU A 539 7.17 8.00 2.62
N ASN A 540 7.32 9.32 2.56
CA ASN A 540 6.94 10.18 3.69
C ASN A 540 5.41 10.21 3.83
N ALA A 541 4.93 10.07 5.06
CA ALA A 541 3.53 10.36 5.35
C ALA A 541 3.28 11.88 5.36
N ALA A 542 2.00 12.29 5.34
CA ALA A 542 1.64 13.70 5.44
C ALA A 542 1.94 14.28 6.83
N MET A 543 1.92 13.43 7.87
CA MET A 543 2.31 13.83 9.21
C MET A 543 3.84 13.79 9.34
N PRO A 544 4.47 14.79 9.97
CA PRO A 544 5.92 14.82 10.17
C PRO A 544 6.43 13.57 10.87
N GLN A 545 7.65 13.16 10.54
CA GLN A 545 8.36 12.03 11.17
C GLN A 545 7.62 10.68 11.11
N ARG A 546 6.79 10.48 10.09
CA ARG A 546 6.17 9.19 9.79
C ARG A 546 6.52 8.73 8.38
N THR A 547 6.65 7.43 8.22
CA THR A 547 6.84 6.76 6.92
C THR A 547 5.70 5.79 6.67
N VAL A 548 5.39 5.60 5.40
CA VAL A 548 4.36 4.66 4.95
C VAL A 548 4.93 3.81 3.81
N ILE A 549 4.61 2.52 3.80
CA ILE A 549 4.88 1.62 2.65
C ILE A 549 3.75 1.73 1.63
N GLN A 550 3.99 1.34 0.39
CA GLN A 550 3.01 1.48 -0.68
C GLN A 550 1.89 0.42 -0.69
N TRP A 551 1.96 -0.58 0.18
CA TRP A 551 1.00 -1.69 0.26
C TRP A 551 -0.02 -1.48 1.38
N ASP A 552 -1.27 -1.79 1.09
CA ASP A 552 -2.37 -1.75 2.06
C ASP A 552 -2.53 -3.09 2.81
N LYS A 553 -3.57 -3.19 3.65
CA LYS A 553 -3.81 -4.39 4.44
C LYS A 553 -3.98 -5.64 3.55
N ASP A 554 -4.77 -5.55 2.49
CA ASP A 554 -5.09 -6.70 1.65
C ASP A 554 -3.84 -7.17 0.89
N ASP A 555 -2.99 -6.23 0.48
CA ASP A 555 -1.69 -6.52 -0.13
C ASP A 555 -0.74 -7.24 0.85
N LEU A 556 -0.70 -6.82 2.13
CA LEU A 556 0.11 -7.47 3.17
C LEU A 556 -0.39 -8.88 3.48
N ASP A 557 -1.70 -9.06 3.61
CA ASP A 557 -2.34 -10.35 3.88
C ASP A 557 -2.05 -11.35 2.74
N ALA A 558 -2.14 -10.89 1.48
CA ALA A 558 -1.85 -11.72 0.30
C ALA A 558 -0.39 -12.20 0.22
N LEU A 559 0.54 -11.43 0.80
CA LEU A 559 1.97 -11.78 0.89
C LEU A 559 2.33 -12.48 2.21
N GLY A 560 1.38 -12.68 3.13
CA GLY A 560 1.63 -13.25 4.45
C GLY A 560 2.55 -12.39 5.32
N LEU A 561 2.53 -11.07 5.13
CA LEU A 561 3.33 -10.14 5.91
C LEU A 561 2.57 -9.74 7.18
N LEU A 562 3.23 -9.89 8.32
CA LEU A 562 2.64 -9.56 9.61
C LEU A 562 2.76 -8.07 9.93
N LYS A 563 1.71 -7.52 10.55
CA LYS A 563 1.66 -6.13 11.02
C LYS A 563 1.37 -6.06 12.52
N VAL A 564 1.82 -4.97 13.15
CA VAL A 564 1.48 -4.63 14.53
C VAL A 564 0.61 -3.38 14.52
N ASP A 565 -0.60 -3.46 15.05
CA ASP A 565 -1.55 -2.34 15.04
C ASP A 565 -1.47 -1.56 16.37
N CYS A 566 -0.81 -0.40 16.31
CA CYS A 566 -0.79 0.60 17.38
C CYS A 566 -2.00 1.54 17.22
N LEU A 567 -3.15 1.15 17.76
CA LEU A 567 -4.42 1.87 17.61
C LEU A 567 -4.60 2.94 18.68
N ALA A 568 -5.56 3.86 18.45
CA ALA A 568 -5.91 4.91 19.40
C ALA A 568 -7.35 4.75 19.85
N LEU A 569 -7.56 4.70 21.16
CA LEU A 569 -8.87 4.70 21.77
C LEU A 569 -9.05 5.94 22.66
N GLY A 570 -10.01 6.79 22.28
CA GLY A 570 -10.31 8.02 23.02
C GLY A 570 -10.76 7.77 24.46
N MET A 571 -11.42 6.63 24.70
CA MET A 571 -11.91 6.28 26.03
C MET A 571 -10.77 6.02 27.02
N LEU A 572 -9.63 5.46 26.59
CA LEU A 572 -8.47 5.28 27.46
C LEU A 572 -7.94 6.65 27.95
N SER A 573 -7.91 7.66 27.09
CA SER A 573 -7.56 9.02 27.49
C SER A 573 -8.61 9.67 28.41
N ALA A 574 -9.88 9.29 28.31
CA ALA A 574 -10.91 9.72 29.26
C ALA A 574 -10.74 9.04 30.63
N ILE A 575 -10.46 7.73 30.66
CA ILE A 575 -10.21 6.96 31.89
C ILE A 575 -8.98 7.51 32.64
N ARG A 576 -7.85 7.75 31.94
CA ARG A 576 -6.67 8.36 32.55
C ARG A 576 -7.01 9.69 33.25
N ARG A 577 -7.73 10.59 32.56
CA ARG A 577 -8.13 11.88 33.13
C ARG A 577 -9.05 11.71 34.35
N ALA A 578 -9.95 10.73 34.32
CA ALA A 578 -10.79 10.41 35.48
C ALA A 578 -9.94 9.95 36.67
N PHE A 579 -8.95 9.09 36.46
CA PHE A 579 -8.00 8.68 37.49
C PHE A 579 -7.19 9.85 38.05
N GLU A 580 -6.72 10.76 37.20
CA GLU A 580 -6.01 11.98 37.63
C GLU A 580 -6.90 12.86 38.53
N LEU A 581 -8.17 13.06 38.16
CA LEU A 581 -9.14 13.82 38.95
C LEU A 581 -9.44 13.15 40.30
N VAL A 582 -9.71 11.84 40.29
CA VAL A 582 -9.96 11.08 41.52
C VAL A 582 -8.73 11.08 42.43
N SER A 583 -7.53 10.94 41.85
CA SER A 583 -6.28 10.96 42.60
C SER A 583 -6.07 12.32 43.27
N ALA A 584 -6.31 13.42 42.54
CA ALA A 584 -6.22 14.77 43.07
C ALA A 584 -7.21 15.00 44.23
N GLN A 585 -8.44 14.48 44.11
CA GLN A 585 -9.45 14.59 45.16
C GLN A 585 -9.12 13.75 46.39
N ARG A 586 -8.56 12.54 46.21
CA ARG A 586 -8.26 11.60 47.30
C ARG A 586 -6.90 11.84 47.97
N GLY A 587 -6.01 12.63 47.35
CA GLY A 587 -4.65 12.85 47.82
C GLY A 587 -3.74 11.61 47.71
N ARG A 588 -4.17 10.56 46.99
CA ARG A 588 -3.38 9.35 46.69
C ARG A 588 -3.63 8.92 45.27
N LEU A 589 -2.66 8.21 44.67
CA LEU A 589 -2.85 7.61 43.35
C LEU A 589 -4.03 6.63 43.37
N PHE A 590 -4.88 6.75 42.36
CA PHE A 590 -6.02 5.88 42.08
C PHE A 590 -5.92 5.42 40.63
N GLY A 591 -5.83 4.12 40.39
CA GLY A 591 -5.67 3.55 39.05
C GLY A 591 -6.60 2.38 38.79
N MET A 592 -6.34 1.66 37.71
CA MET A 592 -7.19 0.55 37.26
C MET A 592 -7.34 -0.55 38.32
N ALA A 593 -6.26 -0.86 39.05
CA ALA A 593 -6.26 -1.87 40.10
C ALA A 593 -7.09 -1.48 41.35
N ASP A 594 -7.42 -0.20 41.52
CA ASP A 594 -8.26 0.27 42.62
C ASP A 594 -9.78 0.17 42.31
N ILE A 595 -10.16 -0.18 41.07
CA ILE A 595 -11.58 -0.31 40.68
C ILE A 595 -12.16 -1.60 41.26
N PRO A 596 -13.24 -1.54 42.05
CA PRO A 596 -13.89 -2.74 42.56
C PRO A 596 -14.55 -3.54 41.43
N ALA A 597 -14.39 -4.86 41.47
CA ALA A 597 -15.14 -5.75 40.60
C ALA A 597 -16.62 -5.79 41.01
N GLU A 598 -17.52 -5.91 40.03
CA GLU A 598 -18.95 -6.12 40.22
C GLU A 598 -19.68 -5.06 41.07
N ASP A 599 -19.34 -3.77 40.92
CA ASP A 599 -20.02 -2.69 41.65
C ASP A 599 -21.53 -2.62 41.28
N PRO A 600 -22.46 -2.89 42.22
CA PRO A 600 -23.90 -2.87 41.94
C PRO A 600 -24.43 -1.51 41.45
N ALA A 601 -23.76 -0.42 41.81
CA ALA A 601 -24.16 0.93 41.39
C ALA A 601 -23.98 1.10 39.88
N VAL A 602 -22.95 0.50 39.28
CA VAL A 602 -22.70 0.53 37.84
C VAL A 602 -23.83 -0.21 37.10
N TYR A 603 -24.20 -1.40 37.56
CA TYR A 603 -25.32 -2.15 36.98
C TYR A 603 -26.65 -1.42 37.12
N THR A 604 -26.89 -0.79 38.27
CA THR A 604 -28.11 0.01 38.49
C THR A 604 -28.18 1.22 37.55
N MET A 605 -27.06 1.88 37.28
CA MET A 605 -26.96 2.98 36.32
C MET A 605 -27.26 2.49 34.89
N ILE A 606 -26.68 1.35 34.50
CA ILE A 606 -26.90 0.71 33.18
C ILE A 606 -28.38 0.32 32.99
N SER A 607 -29.03 -0.28 33.99
CA SER A 607 -30.46 -0.65 33.91
C SER A 607 -31.41 0.56 33.85
N LYS A 608 -30.96 1.74 34.28
CA LYS A 608 -31.70 2.99 34.08
C LYS A 608 -31.45 3.62 32.70
N ALA A 609 -30.67 2.95 31.85
CA ALA A 609 -30.16 3.45 30.58
C ALA A 609 -29.38 4.77 30.70
N ASP A 610 -28.84 5.08 31.89
CA ASP A 610 -28.05 6.30 32.14
C ASP A 610 -26.59 6.10 31.69
N THR A 611 -26.41 5.98 30.38
CA THR A 611 -25.17 5.49 29.75
C THR A 611 -24.57 6.48 28.75
N ILE A 612 -25.00 7.75 28.79
CA ILE A 612 -24.37 8.82 28.01
C ILE A 612 -22.91 8.95 28.44
N GLY A 613 -21.98 8.89 27.48
CA GLY A 613 -20.54 8.86 27.74
C GLY A 613 -19.98 7.53 28.24
N VAL A 614 -20.77 6.45 28.30
CA VAL A 614 -20.29 5.10 28.63
C VAL A 614 -19.95 4.35 27.34
N PHE A 615 -18.69 3.93 27.23
CA PHE A 615 -18.17 3.30 26.02
C PHE A 615 -18.97 2.05 25.62
N GLN A 616 -19.25 1.94 24.32
CA GLN A 616 -20.01 0.84 23.67
C GLN A 616 -21.51 0.72 23.99
N ILE A 617 -22.09 1.52 24.89
CA ILE A 617 -23.54 1.45 25.21
C ILE A 617 -24.24 2.82 25.22
N GLU A 618 -23.71 3.78 24.47
CA GLU A 618 -24.19 5.18 24.47
C GLU A 618 -25.32 5.46 23.47
N SER A 619 -25.47 4.68 22.39
CA SER A 619 -26.48 4.99 21.37
C SER A 619 -27.90 4.70 21.87
N ARG A 620 -28.90 5.45 21.36
CA ARG A 620 -30.32 5.24 21.72
C ARG A 620 -30.78 3.80 21.48
N ALA A 621 -30.29 3.16 20.41
CA ALA A 621 -30.61 1.78 20.11
C ALA A 621 -30.03 0.81 21.14
N GLN A 622 -28.78 1.04 21.58
CA GLN A 622 -28.14 0.24 22.63
C GLN A 622 -28.82 0.43 23.97
N MET A 623 -29.10 1.68 24.36
CA MET A 623 -29.82 2.04 25.57
C MET A 623 -31.16 1.31 25.71
N ALA A 624 -31.91 1.17 24.61
CA ALA A 624 -33.19 0.47 24.60
C ALA A 624 -33.08 -1.05 24.74
N MET A 625 -31.87 -1.62 24.55
CA MET A 625 -31.59 -3.06 24.69
C MET A 625 -30.97 -3.41 26.04
N LEU A 626 -30.68 -2.42 26.89
CA LEU A 626 -30.13 -2.66 28.22
C LEU A 626 -31.20 -3.26 29.15
N PRO A 627 -30.81 -4.18 30.06
CA PRO A 627 -31.72 -4.97 30.89
C PRO A 627 -32.43 -4.21 32.00
#